data_AF-A0A7J3JT38-F1
#
_entry.id   AF-A0A7J3JT38-F1
#
_cell.length_a   1.000
_cell.length_b   1.000
_cell.length_c   1.000
_cell.angle_alpha   90.00
_cell.angle_beta   90.00
_cell.angle_gamma   90.00
#
_symmetry.space_group_name_H-M   'P 1'
#
loop_
_entity.id
_entity.type
_entity.pdbx_description
1 polymer ?
#
loop_
_entity_poly.entity_id
_entity_poly.type
_entity_poly.pdbx_seq_one_letter_code
_entity_poly.pdbx_strand_id
1 'polypeptide(L)'
;LHPLRNNKLLGIGIEDGGLKISLFDVSDPTKMAEISKVRVPKAWSIAYYDHHAVTIDVDNELTFIPVSVGSTSGILTISYRDDVLKVKKLIEHEGAMRTTYVDNELYTISTDMVKVYDISSLSLIQEIKLST
;
A
#
# COMPACT_ATOMS: atom_id res chain seq x y z
N LEU A 1 3.48 0.68 12.41
CA LEU A 1 2.40 1.69 12.40
C LEU A 1 2.93 2.92 11.69
N HIS A 2 2.16 3.50 10.77
CA HIS A 2 2.57 4.65 9.97
C HIS A 2 1.70 5.87 10.31
N PRO A 3 2.29 7.00 10.70
CA PRO A 3 1.54 8.23 10.96
C PRO A 3 0.87 8.78 9.69
N LEU A 4 -0.36 9.26 9.83
CA LEU A 4 -1.12 9.99 8.82
C LEU A 4 -1.49 11.38 9.37
N ARG A 5 -2.12 12.23 8.54
CA ARG A 5 -2.67 13.52 8.99
C ARG A 5 -3.83 13.32 9.98
N ASN A 6 -4.18 14.39 10.71
CA ASN A 6 -5.37 14.47 11.57
C ASN A 6 -5.42 13.41 12.69
N ASN A 7 -4.29 13.16 13.35
CA ASN A 7 -4.16 12.19 14.45
C ASN A 7 -4.64 10.79 14.05
N LYS A 8 -4.20 10.30 12.89
CA LYS A 8 -4.51 8.96 12.42
C LYS A 8 -3.25 8.11 12.27
N LEU A 9 -3.38 6.81 12.47
CA LEU A 9 -2.34 5.83 12.21
C LEU A 9 -2.84 4.77 11.23
N LEU A 10 -2.00 4.40 10.27
CA LEU A 10 -2.16 3.22 9.44
C LEU A 10 -1.40 2.04 10.06
N GLY A 11 -2.11 0.97 10.39
CA GLY A 11 -1.55 -0.29 10.82
C GLY A 11 -1.53 -1.32 9.71
N ILE A 12 -0.46 -2.09 9.67
CA ILE A 12 -0.30 -3.26 8.81
C ILE A 12 0.01 -4.43 9.72
N GLY A 13 -0.74 -5.51 9.56
CA GLY A 13 -0.61 -6.70 10.38
C GLY A 13 -1.20 -7.92 9.70
N ILE A 14 -1.39 -8.97 10.49
CA ILE A 14 -1.89 -10.26 10.04
C ILE A 14 -3.16 -10.57 10.82
N GLU A 15 -4.20 -11.03 10.12
CA GLU A 15 -5.44 -11.51 10.72
C GLU A 15 -5.95 -12.69 9.90
N ASP A 16 -6.28 -13.80 10.57
CA ASP A 16 -6.74 -15.05 9.95
C ASP A 16 -5.82 -15.56 8.81
N GLY A 17 -4.50 -15.34 8.96
CA GLY A 17 -3.50 -15.74 7.97
C GLY A 17 -3.48 -14.90 6.69
N GLY A 18 -4.16 -13.75 6.68
CA GLY A 18 -4.13 -12.77 5.59
C GLY A 18 -3.62 -11.40 6.06
N LEU A 19 -3.37 -10.52 5.09
CA LEU A 19 -3.00 -9.13 5.34
C LEU A 19 -4.19 -8.38 5.94
N LYS A 20 -3.93 -7.70 7.05
CA LYS A 20 -4.83 -6.73 7.66
C LYS A 20 -4.24 -5.34 7.51
N ILE A 21 -5.00 -4.41 6.94
CA ILE A 21 -4.73 -2.98 7.01
C ILE A 21 -5.79 -2.35 7.91
N SER A 22 -5.35 -1.57 8.89
CA SER A 22 -6.22 -0.90 9.87
C SER A 22 -5.95 0.60 9.86
N LEU A 23 -7.01 1.39 9.97
CA LEU A 23 -6.94 2.82 10.20
C LEU A 23 -7.38 3.09 11.64
N PHE A 24 -6.56 3.80 12.38
CA PHE A 24 -6.81 4.14 13.78
C PHE A 24 -6.99 5.65 13.95
N ASP A 25 -7.96 6.05 14.77
CA ASP A 25 -8.02 7.37 15.39
C ASP A 25 -7.16 7.35 16.67
N VAL A 26 -6.21 8.28 16.76
CA VAL A 26 -5.30 8.45 17.89
C VAL A 26 -5.32 9.87 18.46
N SER A 27 -6.43 10.59 18.28
CA SER A 27 -6.66 11.91 18.87
C SER A 27 -6.55 11.92 20.40
N ASP A 28 -6.92 10.81 21.05
CA ASP A 28 -6.59 10.50 22.44
C ASP A 28 -5.73 9.22 22.50
N PRO A 29 -4.41 9.32 22.74
CA PRO A 29 -3.51 8.17 22.82
C PRO A 29 -3.87 7.17 23.92
N THR A 30 -4.64 7.57 24.93
CA THR A 30 -5.11 6.68 26.01
C THR A 30 -6.37 5.90 25.61
N LYS A 31 -7.02 6.30 24.50
CA LYS A 31 -8.27 5.73 23.99
C LYS A 31 -8.28 5.63 22.46
N MET A 32 -7.26 5.02 21.89
CA MET A 32 -7.18 4.79 20.44
C MET A 32 -8.30 3.85 19.96
N ALA A 33 -8.83 4.09 18.76
CA ALA A 33 -9.91 3.30 18.16
C ALA A 33 -9.59 2.87 16.72
N GLU A 34 -9.84 1.61 16.38
CA GLU A 34 -9.81 1.13 14.98
C GLU A 34 -11.09 1.60 14.28
N ILE A 35 -10.98 2.60 13.40
CA ILE A 35 -12.11 3.25 12.73
C ILE A 35 -12.42 2.64 11.36
N SER A 36 -11.44 2.00 10.72
CA SER A 36 -11.65 1.27 9.46
C SER A 36 -10.65 0.15 9.30
N LYS A 37 -11.02 -0.88 8.53
CA LYS A 37 -10.13 -2.01 8.23
C LYS A 37 -10.40 -2.63 6.87
N VAL A 38 -9.34 -3.13 6.26
CA VAL A 38 -9.37 -3.96 5.05
C VAL A 38 -8.65 -5.27 5.36
N ARG A 39 -9.26 -6.39 4.95
CA ARG A 39 -8.65 -7.71 5.00
C ARG A 39 -8.41 -8.19 3.58
N VAL A 40 -7.23 -8.74 3.35
CA VAL A 40 -6.89 -9.44 2.11
C VAL A 40 -6.52 -10.87 2.48
N PRO A 41 -7.49 -11.81 2.41
CA PRO A 41 -7.29 -13.19 2.81
C PRO A 41 -6.15 -13.84 2.01
N LYS A 42 -5.33 -14.66 2.68
CA LYS A 42 -4.19 -15.38 2.08
C LYS A 42 -3.14 -14.46 1.43
N ALA A 43 -3.18 -13.16 1.69
CA ALA A 43 -2.17 -12.23 1.21
C ALA A 43 -0.94 -12.24 2.12
N TRP A 44 0.22 -12.28 1.50
CA TRP A 44 1.51 -12.05 2.12
C TRP A 44 2.07 -10.70 1.65
N SER A 45 2.85 -10.02 2.50
CA SER A 45 3.50 -8.77 2.15
C SER A 45 4.92 -8.73 2.71
N ILE A 46 5.86 -8.20 1.93
CA ILE A 46 7.21 -7.88 2.42
C ILE A 46 7.17 -6.83 3.54
N ALA A 47 6.09 -6.06 3.66
CA ALA A 47 5.89 -5.07 4.72
C ALA A 47 5.91 -5.67 6.14
N TYR A 48 5.74 -6.99 6.28
CA TYR A 48 5.88 -7.68 7.57
C TYR A 48 7.31 -7.68 8.10
N TYR A 49 8.29 -7.66 7.20
CA TYR A 49 9.72 -7.71 7.54
C TYR A 49 10.41 -6.38 7.30
N ASP A 50 9.87 -5.57 6.41
CA ASP A 50 10.41 -4.28 6.04
C ASP A 50 9.33 -3.21 5.94
N HIS A 51 9.20 -2.41 7.00
CA HIS A 51 8.24 -1.33 7.06
C HIS A 51 8.50 -0.22 6.01
N HIS A 52 9.70 -0.13 5.43
CA HIS A 52 9.98 0.81 4.35
C HIS A 52 9.37 0.39 3.00
N ALA A 53 8.83 -0.83 2.91
CA ALA A 53 8.12 -1.28 1.71
C ALA A 53 6.78 -0.58 1.50
N VAL A 54 6.25 0.08 2.53
CA VAL A 54 4.94 0.74 2.52
C VAL A 54 5.13 2.18 2.11
N THR A 55 4.47 2.59 1.03
CA THR A 55 4.46 3.99 0.60
C THR A 55 3.13 4.64 0.96
N ILE A 56 3.21 5.87 1.46
CA ILE A 56 2.04 6.70 1.78
C ILE A 56 2.15 7.97 0.95
N ASP A 57 1.12 8.18 0.14
CA ASP A 57 0.86 9.45 -0.52
C ASP A 57 -0.15 10.23 0.33
N VAL A 58 0.36 11.25 0.99
CA VAL A 58 -0.40 12.05 1.94
C VAL A 58 -1.30 13.06 1.23
N ASP A 59 -0.91 13.51 0.04
CA ASP A 59 -1.63 14.53 -0.69
C ASP A 59 -2.82 13.94 -1.46
N ASN A 60 -2.67 12.72 -1.99
CA ASN A 60 -3.76 11.99 -2.63
C ASN A 60 -4.47 11.00 -1.69
N GLU A 61 -4.10 10.94 -0.40
CA GLU A 61 -4.68 10.04 0.60
C GLU A 61 -4.70 8.56 0.14
N LEU A 62 -3.58 8.11 -0.42
CA LEU A 62 -3.36 6.75 -0.92
C LEU A 62 -2.21 6.07 -0.19
N THR A 63 -2.30 4.74 -0.07
CA THR A 63 -1.17 3.91 0.34
C THR A 63 -0.96 2.78 -0.66
N PHE A 64 0.30 2.45 -0.86
CA PHE A 64 0.78 1.44 -1.80
C PHE A 64 1.55 0.39 -1.00
N ILE A 65 1.06 -0.85 -1.05
CA ILE A 65 1.61 -1.96 -0.25
C ILE A 65 1.94 -3.10 -1.20
N PRO A 66 3.21 -3.54 -1.29
CA PRO A 66 3.56 -4.73 -2.05
C PRO A 66 2.90 -5.97 -1.43
N VAL A 67 2.18 -6.74 -2.23
CA VAL A 67 1.48 -7.95 -1.78
C VAL A 67 1.66 -9.10 -2.77
N SER A 68 1.58 -10.31 -2.24
CA SER A 68 1.41 -11.54 -3.01
C SER A 68 0.14 -12.24 -2.53
N VAL A 69 -0.76 -12.58 -3.46
CA VAL A 69 -2.05 -13.23 -3.20
C VAL A 69 -2.20 -14.39 -4.17
N GLY A 70 -2.02 -15.62 -3.68
CA GLY A 70 -2.02 -16.81 -4.54
C GLY A 70 -0.87 -16.75 -5.55
N SER A 71 -1.19 -16.77 -6.84
CA SER A 71 -0.22 -16.69 -7.94
C SER A 71 0.01 -15.27 -8.45
N THR A 72 -0.70 -14.27 -7.91
CA THR A 72 -0.60 -12.86 -8.35
C THR A 72 0.19 -12.07 -7.32
N SER A 73 1.13 -11.25 -7.78
CA SER A 73 1.83 -10.28 -6.93
C SER A 73 1.87 -8.90 -7.57
N GLY A 74 2.03 -7.89 -6.73
CA GLY A 74 1.98 -6.51 -7.17
C GLY A 74 1.77 -5.54 -6.03
N ILE A 75 1.22 -4.36 -6.34
CA ILE A 75 1.01 -3.28 -5.39
C ILE A 75 -0.48 -3.12 -5.11
N LEU A 76 -0.88 -3.43 -3.88
CA LEU A 76 -2.20 -3.13 -3.38
C LEU A 76 -2.32 -1.62 -3.13
N THR A 77 -3.18 -0.96 -3.89
CA THR A 77 -3.47 0.46 -3.76
C THR A 77 -4.75 0.64 -2.95
N ILE A 78 -4.67 1.39 -1.85
CA ILE A 78 -5.78 1.63 -0.92
C ILE A 78 -5.92 3.13 -0.72
N SER A 79 -7.13 3.66 -0.83
CA SER A 79 -7.44 5.03 -0.37
C SER A 79 -7.86 5.01 1.09
N TYR A 80 -7.49 6.03 1.85
CA TYR A 80 -7.88 6.21 3.26
C TYR A 80 -8.71 7.49 3.50
N ARG A 81 -9.47 7.92 2.50
CA ARG A 81 -10.33 9.11 2.55
C ARG A 81 -11.54 8.94 3.45
N ASP A 82 -11.97 10.06 4.04
CA ASP A 82 -13.20 10.16 4.83
C ASP A 82 -13.26 9.08 5.93
N ASP A 83 -12.12 8.78 6.54
CA ASP A 83 -11.97 7.79 7.60
C ASP A 83 -12.27 6.34 7.17
N VAL A 84 -12.28 6.07 5.86
CA VAL A 84 -12.60 4.75 5.30
C VAL A 84 -11.46 4.25 4.41
N LEU A 85 -10.96 3.06 4.73
CA LEU A 85 -10.08 2.30 3.85
C LEU A 85 -10.88 1.68 2.70
N LYS A 86 -10.50 1.96 1.45
CA LYS A 86 -11.08 1.34 0.24
C LYS A 86 -9.98 0.83 -0.67
N VAL A 87 -10.03 -0.45 -1.03
CA VAL A 87 -9.16 -1.02 -2.05
C VAL A 87 -9.53 -0.40 -3.39
N LYS A 88 -8.54 0.23 -4.05
CA LYS A 88 -8.71 0.85 -5.37
C LYS A 88 -8.36 -0.12 -6.47
N LYS A 89 -7.20 -0.77 -6.38
CA LYS A 89 -6.68 -1.72 -7.37
C LYS A 89 -5.54 -2.56 -6.79
N LEU A 90 -5.39 -3.77 -7.29
CA LEU A 90 -4.12 -4.50 -7.22
C LEU A 90 -3.39 -4.27 -8.55
N ILE A 91 -2.31 -3.49 -8.52
CA ILE A 91 -1.49 -3.23 -9.70
C ILE A 91 -0.53 -4.41 -9.84
N GLU A 92 -0.71 -5.23 -10.87
CA GLU A 92 0.14 -6.40 -11.10
C GLU A 92 1.57 -6.01 -11.50
N HIS A 93 2.52 -6.46 -10.70
CA HIS A 93 3.95 -6.35 -10.95
C HIS A 93 4.63 -7.46 -10.16
N GLU A 94 5.01 -8.51 -10.87
CA GLU A 94 5.66 -9.67 -10.26
C GLU A 94 6.96 -9.27 -9.55
N GLY A 95 7.14 -9.74 -8.32
CA GLY A 95 8.35 -9.46 -7.55
C GLY A 95 8.51 -7.99 -7.13
N ALA A 96 7.49 -7.15 -7.25
CA ALA A 96 7.55 -5.77 -6.78
C ALA A 96 7.79 -5.73 -5.26
N MET A 97 8.82 -4.99 -4.86
CA MET A 97 9.32 -4.94 -3.48
C MET A 97 9.13 -3.56 -2.86
N ARG A 98 9.10 -2.52 -3.71
CA ARG A 98 9.08 -1.11 -3.34
C ARG A 98 8.18 -0.32 -4.26
N THR A 99 7.72 0.78 -3.72
CA THR A 99 7.11 1.85 -4.48
C THR A 99 7.71 3.19 -4.09
N THR A 100 7.64 4.14 -5.01
CA THR A 100 7.85 5.57 -4.74
C THR A 100 6.97 6.35 -5.71
N TYR A 101 6.72 7.61 -5.44
CA TYR A 101 6.01 8.47 -6.38
C TYR A 101 6.70 9.83 -6.49
N VAL A 102 6.56 10.44 -7.66
CA VAL A 102 6.95 11.82 -7.93
C VAL A 102 5.79 12.44 -8.70
N ASP A 103 5.31 13.59 -8.22
CA ASP A 103 4.11 14.24 -8.74
C ASP A 103 2.92 13.26 -8.84
N ASN A 104 2.38 13.04 -10.03
CA ASN A 104 1.24 12.16 -10.28
C ASN A 104 1.66 10.79 -10.85
N GLU A 105 2.94 10.42 -10.73
CA GLU A 105 3.49 9.16 -11.23
C GLU A 105 3.90 8.23 -10.10
N LEU A 106 3.36 7.00 -10.10
CA LEU A 106 3.74 5.92 -9.21
C LEU A 106 4.75 5.01 -9.89
N TYR A 107 5.89 4.83 -9.23
CA TYR A 107 6.95 3.91 -9.63
C TYR A 107 6.84 2.67 -8.75
N THR A 108 6.73 1.52 -9.39
CA THR A 108 6.74 0.20 -8.74
C THR A 108 8.01 -0.53 -9.17
N ILE A 109 8.73 -1.13 -8.21
CA ILE A 109 10.11 -1.55 -8.42
C ILE A 109 10.26 -3.02 -8.00
N SER A 110 10.66 -3.87 -8.94
CA SER A 110 11.15 -5.23 -8.72
C SER A 110 12.68 -5.28 -8.88
N THR A 111 13.26 -6.48 -8.80
CA THR A 111 14.69 -6.71 -9.04
C THR A 111 15.13 -6.47 -10.49
N ASP A 112 14.22 -6.63 -11.45
CA ASP A 112 14.50 -6.67 -12.88
C ASP A 112 13.73 -5.63 -13.69
N MET A 113 12.82 -4.88 -13.06
CA MET A 113 11.95 -3.94 -13.75
C MET A 113 11.45 -2.82 -12.85
N VAL A 114 11.27 -1.65 -13.46
CA VAL A 114 10.49 -0.55 -12.92
C VAL A 114 9.28 -0.34 -13.81
N LYS A 115 8.09 -0.26 -13.22
CA LYS A 115 6.87 0.12 -13.94
C LYS A 115 6.33 1.44 -13.40
N VAL A 116 5.98 2.34 -14.31
CA VAL A 116 5.46 3.68 -14.04
C VAL A 116 3.97 3.72 -14.33
N TYR A 117 3.18 4.25 -13.42
CA TYR A 117 1.72 4.36 -13.51
C TYR A 117 1.26 5.78 -13.23
N ASP A 118 0.18 6.19 -13.87
CA ASP A 118 -0.54 7.42 -13.50
C ASP A 118 -1.32 7.15 -12.19
N ILE A 119 -1.12 7.97 -11.14
CA ILE A 119 -1.75 7.75 -9.83
C ILE A 119 -3.27 7.93 -9.89
N SER A 120 -3.74 8.89 -10.68
CA SER A 120 -5.15 9.25 -10.78
C SER A 120 -6.02 8.13 -11.37
N SER A 121 -5.52 7.48 -12.43
CA SER A 121 -6.20 6.43 -13.18
C SER A 121 -5.70 5.01 -12.86
N LEU A 122 -4.51 4.89 -12.25
CA LEU A 122 -3.78 3.64 -12.03
C LEU A 122 -3.53 2.87 -13.34
N SER A 123 -3.37 3.60 -14.46
CA SER A 123 -3.00 3.03 -15.77
C SER A 123 -1.49 3.01 -15.94
N LEU A 124 -0.98 1.94 -16.56
CA LEU A 124 0.44 1.80 -16.89
C LEU A 124 0.84 2.87 -17.93
N ILE A 125 1.90 3.60 -17.62
CA ILE A 125 2.53 4.58 -18.53
C ILE A 125 3.72 3.92 -19.24
N GLN A 126 4.61 3.29 -18.47
CA GLN A 126 5.88 2.77 -19.01
C GLN A 126 6.41 1.59 -18.21
N GLU A 127 7.14 0.70 -18.87
CA GLU A 127 7.97 -0.34 -18.27
C GLU A 127 9.44 -0.11 -18.64
N ILE A 128 10.32 -0.21 -17.64
CA ILE A 128 11.76 -0.02 -17.77
C ILE A 128 12.42 -1.29 -17.26
N LYS A 129 13.00 -2.08 -18.16
CA LYS A 129 13.77 -3.28 -17.78
C LYS A 129 15.12 -2.85 -17.22
N LEU A 130 15.49 -3.43 -16.10
CA LEU A 130 16.80 -3.26 -15.48
C LEU A 130 17.74 -4.34 -16.05
N SER A 131 18.82 -3.93 -16.68
CA SER A 131 19.86 -4.85 -17.14
C SER A 131 20.52 -5.48 -15.92
N THR A 132 20.46 -6.81 -15.83
CA THR A 132 21.26 -7.59 -14.88
C THR A 132 22.62 -7.95 -15.45
#